data_AF-A0A7S0EXL5-F1
#
_entry.id   AF-A0A7S0EXL5-F1
#
_cell.length_a   1.000
_cell.length_b   1.000
_cell.length_c   1.000
_cell.angle_alpha   90.00
_cell.angle_beta   90.00
_cell.angle_gamma   90.00
#
_symmetry.space_group_name_H-M   'P 1'
#
loop_
_entity.id
_entity.type
_entity.pdbx_description
1 polymer ?
#
loop_
_entity_poly.entity_id
_entity_poly.type
_entity_poly.pdbx_seq_one_letter_code
_entity_poly.pdbx_strand_id
1 'polypeptide(L)'
;RRANRVDMFQGLAGSLSTFVRAPGQPLCVHGIRCYRENRDHWQQYDHPAHHPRLAAPTALAGEPSSSSGPPVDVIELSDGEDGPQASTALRSKRERDVCTTLRGVEVPPGWSVVGGSLLVWSHLSPAPSTRIAAFDFDDTLAKTALGGFDPNAWTNLFPHVPAVLRRLHADGRKIVVITNESTDRFKKSEAIEKAILKKTGRLMGFAKAAGVPMLVLCATAKDSFRKPATGAWDHLAE
;
A
#
# COMPACT_ATOMS: atom_id res chain seq x y z
N ARG A 1 -36.22 35.68 -2.57
CA ARG A 1 -37.10 34.55 -2.19
C ARG A 1 -36.19 33.42 -1.72
N ARG A 2 -36.45 32.91 -0.51
CA ARG A 2 -35.66 31.92 0.24
C ARG A 2 -35.66 30.55 -0.45
N ALA A 3 -34.60 29.79 -0.17
CA ALA A 3 -34.50 28.36 -0.39
C ALA A 3 -35.67 27.58 0.22
N ASN A 4 -36.05 26.45 -0.38
CA ASN A 4 -36.38 25.27 0.39
C ASN A 4 -36.10 23.98 -0.41
N ARG A 5 -35.34 23.11 0.25
CA ARG A 5 -35.01 21.72 -0.06
C ARG A 5 -36.11 20.85 0.52
N VAL A 6 -36.55 19.82 -0.20
CA VAL A 6 -37.00 18.55 0.40
C VAL A 6 -36.84 17.42 -0.61
N ASP A 7 -36.26 16.34 -0.10
CA ASP A 7 -35.95 15.08 -0.72
C ASP A 7 -37.15 14.35 -1.33
N MET A 8 -36.89 13.55 -2.37
CA MET A 8 -37.53 12.25 -2.54
C MET A 8 -36.49 11.21 -2.95
N PHE A 9 -36.15 10.38 -1.97
CA PHE A 9 -35.54 9.06 -2.13
C PHE A 9 -36.54 8.13 -2.83
N GLN A 10 -36.10 7.44 -3.89
CA GLN A 10 -36.54 6.09 -4.22
C GLN A 10 -35.50 5.46 -5.15
N GLY A 11 -34.85 4.39 -4.65
CA GLY A 11 -33.84 3.64 -5.38
C GLY A 11 -34.44 2.69 -6.42
N LEU A 12 -33.57 2.15 -7.29
CA LEU A 12 -33.81 0.91 -8.04
C LEU A 12 -32.48 0.36 -8.59
N ALA A 13 -32.14 -0.83 -8.10
CA ALA A 13 -31.38 -1.95 -8.67
C ALA A 13 -30.23 -1.66 -9.66
N GLY A 14 -28.98 -1.93 -9.21
CA GLY A 14 -27.87 -2.19 -10.11
C GLY A 14 -28.10 -3.49 -10.89
N SER A 15 -28.23 -3.37 -12.21
CA SER A 15 -28.34 -4.49 -13.15
C SER A 15 -27.03 -5.29 -13.19
N LEU A 16 -27.07 -6.54 -12.74
CA LEU A 16 -25.98 -7.50 -12.89
C LEU A 16 -25.92 -7.94 -14.36
N SER A 17 -25.13 -7.23 -15.18
CA SER A 17 -24.82 -7.68 -16.54
C SER A 17 -24.01 -8.98 -16.45
N THR A 18 -24.66 -10.10 -16.72
CA THR A 18 -24.08 -11.45 -16.67
C THR A 18 -23.49 -11.79 -18.04
N PHE A 19 -22.18 -11.98 -18.13
CA PHE A 19 -21.49 -12.36 -19.37
C PHE A 19 -21.26 -13.88 -19.42
N VAL A 20 -21.15 -14.43 -20.64
CA VAL A 20 -20.95 -15.87 -20.89
C VAL A 20 -19.62 -16.05 -21.63
N ARG A 21 -18.97 -17.22 -21.46
CA ARG A 21 -17.76 -17.56 -22.21
C ARG A 21 -18.03 -17.70 -23.70
N ALA A 22 -16.98 -17.55 -24.52
CA ALA A 22 -17.02 -17.76 -25.96
C ALA A 22 -16.01 -18.83 -26.39
N PRO A 23 -16.23 -20.12 -26.06
CA PRO A 23 -15.31 -21.19 -26.44
C PRO A 23 -15.10 -21.24 -27.96
N GLY A 24 -13.85 -21.32 -28.40
CA GLY A 24 -13.49 -21.34 -29.83
C GLY A 24 -13.07 -19.98 -30.40
N GLN A 25 -13.22 -18.90 -29.64
CA GLN A 25 -12.67 -17.58 -29.98
C GLN A 25 -11.27 -17.37 -29.39
N PRO A 26 -10.44 -16.47 -29.94
CA PRO A 26 -9.15 -16.15 -29.35
C PRO A 26 -9.30 -15.62 -27.93
N LEU A 27 -8.41 -16.03 -27.03
CA LEU A 27 -8.43 -15.54 -25.64
C LEU A 27 -8.22 -14.03 -25.60
N CYS A 28 -9.02 -13.34 -24.78
CA CYS A 28 -8.84 -11.93 -24.53
C CYS A 28 -7.43 -11.67 -23.97
N VAL A 29 -6.71 -10.69 -24.55
CA VAL A 29 -5.38 -10.27 -24.08
C VAL A 29 -5.37 -9.80 -22.62
N HIS A 30 -6.51 -9.35 -22.09
CA HIS A 30 -6.66 -8.96 -20.70
C HIS A 30 -7.08 -10.13 -19.78
N GLY A 31 -7.47 -11.27 -20.35
CA GLY A 31 -7.80 -12.51 -19.64
C GLY A 31 -8.78 -12.29 -18.49
N ILE A 32 -8.45 -12.82 -17.31
CA ILE A 32 -9.23 -12.70 -16.07
C ILE A 32 -9.35 -11.25 -15.55
N ARG A 33 -8.52 -10.33 -16.05
CA ARG A 33 -8.50 -8.90 -15.67
C ARG A 33 -9.16 -8.02 -16.74
N CYS A 34 -9.96 -8.61 -17.63
CA CYS A 34 -10.68 -7.86 -18.65
C CYS A 34 -11.72 -6.95 -17.99
N TYR A 35 -11.56 -5.65 -18.19
CA TYR A 35 -12.45 -4.61 -17.67
C TYR A 35 -13.52 -4.17 -18.68
N ARG A 36 -13.53 -4.76 -19.89
CA ARG A 36 -14.49 -4.41 -20.95
C ARG A 36 -15.88 -4.94 -20.60
N GLU A 37 -16.90 -4.13 -20.87
CA GLU A 37 -18.31 -4.42 -20.57
C GLU A 37 -19.17 -4.52 -21.84
N ASN A 38 -18.58 -4.28 -23.03
CA ASN A 38 -19.30 -4.41 -24.29
C ASN A 38 -19.58 -5.89 -24.59
N ARG A 39 -20.85 -6.25 -24.83
CA ARG A 39 -21.29 -7.60 -25.17
C ARG A 39 -20.58 -8.16 -26.41
N ASP A 40 -20.27 -7.33 -27.41
CA ASP A 40 -19.55 -7.76 -28.61
C ASP A 40 -18.14 -8.27 -28.28
N HIS A 41 -17.46 -7.63 -27.33
CA HIS A 41 -16.14 -8.06 -26.87
C HIS A 41 -16.19 -9.47 -26.27
N TRP A 42 -17.24 -9.76 -25.50
CA TRP A 42 -17.44 -11.07 -24.87
C TRP A 42 -17.93 -12.16 -25.83
N GLN A 43 -18.33 -11.80 -27.06
CA GLN A 43 -18.63 -12.75 -28.14
C GLN A 43 -17.42 -13.03 -29.03
N GLN A 44 -16.52 -12.06 -29.19
CA GLN A 44 -15.34 -12.16 -30.06
C GLN A 44 -14.08 -12.68 -29.34
N TYR A 45 -14.03 -12.62 -28.01
CA TYR A 45 -12.87 -13.05 -27.23
C TYR A 45 -13.28 -13.93 -26.05
N ASP A 46 -12.64 -15.09 -25.92
CA ASP A 46 -12.89 -15.97 -24.78
C ASP A 46 -12.20 -15.45 -23.51
N HIS A 47 -12.79 -15.76 -22.36
CA HIS A 47 -12.28 -15.38 -21.04
C HIS A 47 -12.19 -16.61 -20.13
N PRO A 48 -11.23 -16.65 -19.19
CA PRO A 48 -11.07 -17.79 -18.28
C PRO A 48 -12.33 -18.02 -17.42
N ALA A 49 -12.71 -19.29 -17.19
CA ALA A 49 -13.96 -19.66 -16.51
C ALA A 49 -14.16 -19.07 -15.09
N HIS A 50 -13.09 -18.65 -14.45
CA HIS A 50 -13.08 -18.01 -13.13
C HIS A 50 -13.04 -16.47 -13.20
N HIS A 51 -13.35 -15.88 -14.36
CA HIS A 51 -13.45 -14.43 -14.51
C HIS A 51 -14.62 -13.90 -13.66
N PRO A 52 -14.42 -12.87 -12.80
CA PRO A 52 -15.45 -12.34 -11.88
C PRO A 52 -16.74 -11.80 -12.52
N ARG A 53 -16.80 -11.76 -13.86
CA ARG A 53 -17.91 -11.20 -14.65
C ARG A 53 -18.63 -12.27 -15.49
N LEU A 54 -18.12 -13.51 -15.46
CA LEU A 54 -18.81 -14.65 -16.04
C LEU A 54 -19.91 -15.11 -15.09
N ALA A 55 -21.07 -15.44 -15.65
CA ALA A 55 -22.11 -16.13 -14.91
C ALA A 55 -21.58 -17.50 -14.44
N ALA A 56 -21.61 -17.75 -13.13
CA ALA A 56 -21.24 -19.05 -12.58
C ALA A 56 -22.22 -20.14 -13.06
N PRO A 57 -21.74 -21.34 -13.41
CA PRO A 57 -22.63 -22.44 -13.78
C PRO A 57 -23.38 -22.93 -12.53
N THR A 58 -24.71 -22.90 -12.56
CA THR A 58 -25.56 -23.53 -11.55
C THR A 58 -25.42 -25.05 -11.70
N ALA A 59 -24.64 -25.70 -10.83
CA ALA A 59 -24.48 -27.15 -10.81
C ALA A 59 -25.41 -27.78 -9.76
N LEU A 60 -26.33 -28.63 -10.24
CA LEU A 60 -27.13 -29.57 -9.45
C LEU A 60 -26.29 -30.80 -9.05
N ALA A 61 -26.67 -31.38 -7.91
CA ALA A 61 -25.99 -32.35 -7.06
C ALA A 61 -25.73 -33.76 -7.64
N GLY A 62 -24.78 -34.48 -7.01
CA GLY A 62 -24.71 -35.95 -7.00
C GLY A 62 -23.32 -36.55 -6.69
N GLU A 63 -23.10 -37.00 -5.44
CA GLU A 63 -22.10 -38.04 -5.05
C GLU A 63 -22.65 -39.48 -5.35
N PRO A 64 -22.05 -40.66 -4.97
CA PRO A 64 -20.83 -40.97 -4.18
C PRO A 64 -19.98 -42.24 -4.57
N SER A 65 -19.00 -42.57 -3.70
CA SER A 65 -18.39 -43.90 -3.34
C SER A 65 -17.12 -44.37 -4.12
N SER A 66 -16.13 -45.15 -3.60
CA SER A 66 -15.73 -45.67 -2.27
C SER A 66 -14.37 -46.45 -2.35
N SER A 67 -13.82 -46.83 -1.17
CA SER A 67 -12.82 -47.90 -0.85
C SER A 67 -11.32 -47.54 -0.95
N SER A 68 -10.35 -48.06 -0.17
CA SER A 68 -10.24 -48.77 1.13
C SER A 68 -8.74 -49.11 1.33
N GLY A 69 -8.19 -49.06 2.56
CA GLY A 69 -6.87 -49.64 2.89
C GLY A 69 -6.41 -49.39 4.35
N PRO A 70 -5.68 -50.32 5.03
CA PRO A 70 -5.76 -50.53 6.49
C PRO A 70 -4.42 -50.18 7.23
N PRO A 71 -4.13 -50.59 8.51
CA PRO A 71 -3.72 -49.64 9.57
C PRO A 71 -2.30 -49.86 10.15
N VAL A 72 -1.97 -49.08 11.19
CA VAL A 72 -0.86 -49.18 12.19
C VAL A 72 0.52 -48.65 11.74
N ASP A 73 1.34 -47.92 12.52
CA ASP A 73 1.67 -48.02 13.94
C ASP A 73 1.84 -46.66 14.67
N VAL A 74 1.61 -46.73 15.98
CA VAL A 74 1.85 -45.69 16.99
C VAL A 74 3.28 -45.84 17.51
N ILE A 75 4.05 -44.75 17.57
CA ILE A 75 5.23 -44.64 18.44
C ILE A 75 5.17 -43.28 19.14
N GLU A 76 4.89 -43.33 20.45
CA GLU A 76 5.19 -42.28 21.43
C GLU A 76 6.66 -42.35 21.87
N LEU A 77 7.07 -41.28 22.58
CA LEU A 77 8.33 -41.01 23.29
C LEU A 77 9.29 -40.11 22.48
N SER A 78 9.82 -39.00 22.99
CA SER A 78 9.74 -38.36 24.32
C SER A 78 10.43 -37.00 24.24
N ASP A 79 10.09 -36.16 25.19
CA ASP A 79 10.64 -34.86 25.62
C ASP A 79 12.01 -34.42 25.05
N GLY A 80 12.00 -33.23 24.48
CA GLY A 80 13.15 -32.38 24.25
C GLY A 80 12.72 -30.92 24.36
N GLU A 81 12.85 -30.36 25.56
CA GLU A 81 12.77 -28.93 25.80
C GLU A 81 13.91 -28.22 25.03
N ASP A 82 13.57 -27.33 24.10
CA ASP A 82 14.45 -26.22 23.74
C ASP A 82 13.62 -25.04 23.21
N GLY A 83 13.73 -23.91 23.91
CA GLY A 83 12.70 -22.87 23.96
C GLY A 83 12.64 -21.89 22.77
N PRO A 84 11.52 -21.17 22.60
CA PRO A 84 11.41 -20.09 21.62
C PRO A 84 11.88 -18.76 22.23
N GLN A 85 13.18 -18.62 22.53
CA GLN A 85 13.73 -17.35 23.07
C GLN A 85 14.45 -16.48 22.03
N ALA A 86 14.73 -16.99 20.82
CA ALA A 86 15.46 -16.21 19.80
C ALA A 86 14.57 -15.24 19.00
N SER A 87 13.30 -15.58 18.72
CA SER A 87 12.43 -14.76 17.86
C SER A 87 11.77 -13.59 18.59
N THR A 88 11.49 -13.74 19.88
CA THR A 88 10.91 -12.71 20.73
C THR A 88 11.93 -11.65 21.13
N ALA A 89 13.19 -12.03 21.37
CA ALA A 89 14.26 -11.11 21.71
C ALA A 89 14.62 -10.14 20.55
N LEU A 90 14.59 -10.60 19.30
CA LEU A 90 14.82 -9.75 18.11
C LEU A 90 13.65 -8.77 17.87
N ARG A 91 12.42 -9.21 18.10
CA ARG A 91 11.22 -8.35 18.01
C ARG A 91 11.18 -7.33 19.15
N SER A 92 11.55 -7.75 20.36
CA SER A 92 11.68 -6.91 21.55
C SER A 92 12.87 -5.94 21.47
N LYS A 93 13.90 -6.25 20.68
CA LYS A 93 15.02 -5.33 20.38
C LYS A 93 14.60 -4.15 19.51
N ARG A 94 13.63 -4.35 18.60
CA ARG A 94 13.13 -3.36 17.62
C ARG A 94 12.15 -2.35 18.23
N GLU A 95 11.56 -2.69 19.37
CA GLU A 95 10.60 -1.87 20.11
C GLU A 95 11.29 -0.87 21.05
N ARG A 96 12.62 -0.90 21.13
CA ARG A 96 13.40 0.04 21.94
C ARG A 96 13.53 1.38 21.23
N ASP A 97 12.89 2.37 21.84
CA ASP A 97 12.95 3.80 21.58
C ASP A 97 12.36 4.25 20.23
N VAL A 98 11.08 3.97 20.01
CA VAL A 98 10.30 4.72 19.01
C VAL A 98 10.23 6.18 19.46
N CYS A 99 11.13 7.02 18.94
CA CYS A 99 11.09 8.44 19.22
C CYS A 99 9.95 9.08 18.41
N THR A 100 9.05 9.81 19.08
CA THR A 100 7.93 10.53 18.46
C THR A 100 8.14 12.03 18.41
N THR A 101 9.34 12.52 18.75
CA THR A 101 9.63 13.96 18.73
C THR A 101 10.76 14.29 17.76
N LEU A 102 10.52 15.26 16.88
CA LEU A 102 11.54 15.84 16.02
C LEU A 102 11.90 17.23 16.54
N ARG A 103 13.12 17.39 17.06
CA ARG A 103 13.61 18.66 17.63
C ARG A 103 12.65 19.25 18.69
N GLY A 104 12.09 18.38 19.54
CA GLY A 104 11.15 18.75 20.61
C GLY A 104 9.71 19.00 20.16
N VAL A 105 9.38 18.74 18.89
CA VAL A 105 8.02 18.82 18.35
C VAL A 105 7.47 17.41 18.13
N GLU A 106 6.28 17.12 18.64
CA GLU A 106 5.59 15.84 18.40
C GLU A 106 5.32 15.64 16.90
N VAL A 107 5.61 14.43 16.41
CA VAL A 107 5.29 14.03 15.05
C VAL A 107 3.87 13.46 14.98
N PRO A 108 3.22 13.46 13.81
CA PRO A 108 1.85 12.94 13.69
C PRO A 108 1.75 11.46 14.08
N PRO A 109 0.58 10.98 14.55
CA PRO A 109 0.39 9.59 14.93
C PRO A 109 0.83 8.59 13.85
N GLY A 110 1.56 7.57 14.28
CA GLY A 110 2.12 6.53 13.41
C GLY A 110 3.45 6.89 12.74
N TRP A 111 3.89 8.15 12.80
CA TRP A 111 5.24 8.55 12.43
C TRP A 111 6.21 8.30 13.59
N SER A 112 7.46 8.05 13.25
CA SER A 112 8.57 7.91 14.20
C SER A 112 9.79 8.67 13.70
N VAL A 113 10.74 8.91 14.60
CA VAL A 113 11.99 9.61 14.35
C VAL A 113 13.16 8.67 14.61
N VAL A 114 14.00 8.47 13.60
CA VAL A 114 15.22 7.67 13.68
C VAL A 114 16.44 8.58 13.62
N GLY A 115 17.42 8.34 14.48
CA GLY A 115 18.67 9.12 14.53
C GLY A 115 18.47 10.62 14.79
N GLY A 116 17.30 11.02 15.33
CA GLY A 116 16.96 12.41 15.61
C GLY A 116 16.57 13.26 14.41
N SER A 117 16.58 12.73 13.19
CA SER A 117 16.37 13.53 11.97
C SER A 117 15.72 12.80 10.79
N LEU A 118 15.53 11.48 10.84
CA LEU A 118 14.82 10.72 9.82
C LEU A 118 13.38 10.44 10.28
N LEU A 119 12.40 11.03 9.60
CA LEU A 119 10.99 10.69 9.79
C LEU A 119 10.67 9.39 9.04
N VAL A 120 10.07 8.43 9.74
CA VAL A 120 9.70 7.12 9.20
C VAL A 120 8.22 6.86 9.40
N TRP A 121 7.52 6.45 8.33
CA TRP A 121 6.11 6.09 8.38
C TRP A 121 5.77 4.96 7.41
N SER A 122 4.83 4.11 7.82
CA SER A 122 4.36 2.97 7.02
C SER A 122 2.88 3.09 6.72
N HIS A 123 2.53 3.07 5.44
CA HIS A 123 1.15 2.96 4.97
C HIS A 123 0.82 1.49 4.70
N LEU A 124 -0.27 0.99 5.30
CA LEU A 124 -0.76 -0.40 5.13
C LEU A 124 0.29 -1.48 5.45
N SER A 125 1.21 -1.21 6.40
CA SER A 125 2.22 -2.15 6.90
C SER A 125 2.95 -2.94 5.78
N PRO A 126 3.81 -2.28 4.98
CA PRO A 126 4.44 -2.89 3.82
C PRO A 126 5.24 -4.13 4.18
N ALA A 127 5.00 -5.24 3.47
CA ALA A 127 5.77 -6.46 3.65
C ALA A 127 7.25 -6.23 3.25
N PRO A 128 8.20 -6.93 3.91
CA PRO A 128 9.58 -6.99 3.45
C PRO A 128 9.65 -7.54 2.01
N SER A 129 10.60 -7.03 1.21
CA SER A 129 10.89 -7.56 -0.14
C SER A 129 12.34 -7.29 -0.50
N THR A 130 12.97 -8.25 -1.18
CA THR A 130 14.32 -8.11 -1.75
C THR A 130 14.33 -7.24 -3.00
N ARG A 131 13.16 -6.91 -3.55
CA ARG A 131 13.01 -6.01 -4.70
C ARG A 131 12.34 -4.72 -4.25
N ILE A 132 13.02 -3.61 -4.43
CA ILE A 132 12.57 -2.28 -3.98
C ILE A 132 12.34 -1.39 -5.19
N ALA A 133 11.26 -0.62 -5.17
CA ALA A 133 11.06 0.53 -6.03
C ALA A 133 11.03 1.78 -5.16
N ALA A 134 12.16 2.47 -5.11
CA ALA A 134 12.34 3.68 -4.31
C ALA A 134 12.23 4.93 -5.20
N PHE A 135 11.52 5.93 -4.71
CA PHE A 135 11.25 7.17 -5.44
C PHE A 135 11.52 8.40 -4.59
N ASP A 136 11.92 9.49 -5.23
CA ASP A 136 11.76 10.82 -4.64
C ASP A 136 10.26 11.21 -4.64
N PHE A 137 9.91 12.27 -3.91
CA PHE A 137 8.52 12.72 -3.79
C PHE A 137 8.22 13.98 -4.61
N ASP A 138 8.76 15.12 -4.19
CA ASP A 138 8.51 16.41 -4.84
C ASP A 138 9.14 16.41 -6.24
N ASP A 139 8.37 16.88 -7.23
CA ASP A 139 8.74 16.90 -8.64
C ASP A 139 9.16 15.53 -9.21
N THR A 140 8.72 14.44 -8.56
CA THR A 140 8.87 13.05 -9.05
C THR A 140 7.55 12.30 -9.02
N LEU A 141 6.94 12.17 -7.84
CA LEU A 141 5.64 11.52 -7.67
C LEU A 141 4.50 12.52 -7.59
N ALA A 142 4.76 13.68 -6.97
CA ALA A 142 3.77 14.71 -6.73
C ALA A 142 4.29 16.09 -7.15
N LYS A 143 3.39 16.89 -7.70
CA LYS A 143 3.56 18.34 -7.78
C LYS A 143 3.00 18.93 -6.50
N THR A 144 3.80 19.72 -5.77
CA THR A 144 3.37 20.33 -4.53
C THR A 144 3.40 21.86 -4.62
N ALA A 145 2.46 22.53 -3.95
CA ALA A 145 2.45 23.99 -3.97
C ALA A 145 3.64 24.56 -3.18
N LEU A 146 4.35 25.49 -3.81
CA LEU A 146 5.36 26.33 -3.18
C LEU A 146 4.65 27.47 -2.44
N GLY A 147 4.90 27.62 -1.14
CA GLY A 147 4.22 28.60 -0.28
C GLY A 147 2.99 28.06 0.46
N GLY A 148 2.47 28.85 1.40
CA GLY A 148 1.29 28.52 2.22
C GLY A 148 1.46 27.34 3.19
N PHE A 149 0.47 27.12 4.04
CA PHE A 149 0.32 25.90 4.83
C PHE A 149 -0.96 25.20 4.37
N ASP A 150 -0.80 24.17 3.55
CA ASP A 150 -1.88 23.26 3.20
C ASP A 150 -1.30 21.84 3.01
N PRO A 151 -1.63 20.89 3.90
CA PRO A 151 -1.21 19.50 3.78
C PRO A 151 -1.88 18.76 2.61
N ASN A 152 -2.97 19.30 2.06
CA ASN A 152 -3.70 18.73 0.93
C ASN A 152 -3.33 19.39 -0.42
N ALA A 153 -2.52 20.46 -0.41
CA ALA A 153 -2.06 21.14 -1.62
C ALA A 153 -0.96 20.35 -2.35
N TRP A 154 -1.37 19.25 -2.98
CA TRP A 154 -0.55 18.42 -3.86
C TRP A 154 -1.44 17.76 -4.93
N THR A 155 -0.84 17.45 -6.08
CA THR A 155 -1.43 16.59 -7.10
C THR A 155 -0.40 15.56 -7.55
N ASN A 156 -0.83 14.46 -8.15
CA ASN A 156 0.12 13.57 -8.83
C ASN A 156 0.90 14.37 -9.88
N LEU A 157 2.21 14.15 -9.99
CA LEU A 157 3.03 14.81 -11.02
C LEU A 157 2.53 14.45 -12.42
N PHE A 158 2.24 13.15 -12.61
CA PHE A 158 1.57 12.65 -13.81
C PHE A 158 0.33 11.83 -13.41
N PRO A 159 -0.74 11.85 -14.22
CA PRO A 159 -1.98 11.10 -13.92
C PRO A 159 -1.76 9.59 -13.73
N HIS A 160 -0.76 9.02 -14.39
CA HIS A 160 -0.48 7.58 -14.36
C HIS A 160 0.34 7.11 -13.14
N VAL A 161 0.85 8.02 -12.29
CA VAL A 161 1.69 7.67 -11.13
C VAL A 161 1.06 6.60 -10.24
N PRO A 162 -0.20 6.72 -9.78
CA PRO A 162 -0.82 5.68 -8.94
C PRO A 162 -0.89 4.31 -9.64
N ALA A 163 -1.18 4.30 -10.94
CA ALA A 163 -1.28 3.06 -11.71
C ALA A 163 0.09 2.36 -11.82
N VAL A 164 1.16 3.12 -12.03
CA VAL A 164 2.53 2.58 -12.07
C VAL A 164 2.95 2.03 -10.71
N LEU A 165 2.66 2.74 -9.61
CA LEU A 165 2.98 2.23 -8.26
C LEU A 165 2.24 0.93 -7.95
N ARG A 166 0.95 0.84 -8.30
CA ARG A 166 0.17 -0.42 -8.20
C ARG A 166 0.76 -1.55 -9.01
N ARG A 167 1.20 -1.27 -10.24
CA ARG A 167 1.86 -2.28 -11.08
C ARG A 167 3.16 -2.76 -10.44
N LEU A 168 4.05 -1.86 -10.03
CA LEU A 168 5.33 -2.23 -9.42
C LEU A 168 5.14 -3.06 -8.14
N HIS A 169 4.15 -2.69 -7.32
CA HIS A 169 3.79 -3.47 -6.13
C HIS A 169 3.25 -4.86 -6.50
N ALA A 170 2.34 -4.95 -7.49
CA ALA A 170 1.84 -6.22 -8.00
C ALA A 170 2.94 -7.11 -8.60
N ASP A 171 3.98 -6.49 -9.17
CA ASP A 171 5.18 -7.18 -9.66
C ASP A 171 6.09 -7.65 -8.51
N GLY A 172 5.70 -7.44 -7.24
CA GLY A 172 6.37 -7.91 -6.02
C GLY A 172 7.46 -6.97 -5.49
N ARG A 173 7.41 -5.67 -5.85
CA ARG A 173 8.35 -4.67 -5.34
C ARG A 173 7.78 -3.95 -4.12
N LYS A 174 8.59 -3.80 -3.07
CA LYS A 174 8.27 -2.89 -1.97
C LYS A 174 8.36 -1.46 -2.47
N ILE A 175 7.28 -0.69 -2.29
CA ILE A 175 7.25 0.73 -2.66
C ILE A 175 7.82 1.56 -1.52
N VAL A 176 8.83 2.36 -1.83
CA VAL A 176 9.52 3.22 -0.86
C VAL A 176 9.57 4.65 -1.40
N VAL A 177 9.31 5.63 -0.54
CA VAL A 177 9.53 7.05 -0.82
C VAL A 177 10.69 7.52 0.05
N ILE A 178 11.73 8.08 -0.59
CA ILE A 178 12.89 8.68 0.08
C ILE A 178 12.95 10.15 -0.33
N THR A 179 12.64 11.06 0.59
CA THR A 179 12.50 12.49 0.32
C THR A 179 13.33 13.34 1.28
N ASN A 180 13.80 14.49 0.81
CA ASN A 180 14.47 15.49 1.65
C ASN A 180 13.46 16.58 2.05
N GLU A 181 13.36 16.93 3.34
CA GLU A 181 12.53 18.05 3.83
C GLU A 181 13.28 18.80 4.95
N SER A 182 14.19 19.71 4.58
CA SER A 182 15.04 20.38 5.60
C SER A 182 14.19 21.23 6.54
N THR A 183 14.33 21.00 7.84
CA THR A 183 13.74 21.83 8.90
C THR A 183 14.74 22.81 9.52
N ASP A 184 16.02 22.76 9.14
CA ASP A 184 17.14 23.48 9.77
C ASP A 184 16.96 25.01 9.78
N ARG A 185 16.25 25.52 8.77
CA ARG A 185 15.91 26.94 8.63
C ARG A 185 14.95 27.43 9.72
N PHE A 186 14.17 26.54 10.33
CA PHE A 186 13.20 26.87 11.35
C PHE A 186 13.83 26.82 12.74
N LYS A 187 13.67 27.90 13.51
CA LYS A 187 14.17 28.03 14.88
C LYS A 187 13.07 27.96 15.94
N LYS A 188 11.83 28.30 15.57
CA LYS A 188 10.66 28.27 16.44
C LYS A 188 9.92 26.94 16.29
N SER A 189 9.46 26.37 17.39
CA SER A 189 8.78 25.07 17.44
C SER A 189 7.54 25.05 16.54
N GLU A 190 6.75 26.13 16.52
CA GLU A 190 5.52 26.22 15.72
C GLU A 190 5.81 26.20 14.21
N ALA A 191 6.96 26.73 13.79
CA ALA A 191 7.38 26.71 12.40
C ALA A 191 7.88 25.31 11.98
N ILE A 192 8.55 24.60 12.89
CA ILE A 192 8.96 23.21 12.72
C ILE A 192 7.71 22.33 12.61
N GLU A 193 6.75 22.47 13.54
CA GLU A 193 5.48 21.75 13.54
C GLU A 193 4.71 21.94 12.23
N LYS A 194 4.54 23.18 11.78
CA LYS A 194 3.89 23.47 10.48
C LYS A 194 4.62 22.81 9.31
N ALA A 195 5.94 22.77 9.32
CA ALA A 195 6.71 22.09 8.27
C ALA A 195 6.49 20.58 8.29
N ILE A 196 6.54 19.96 9.48
CA ILE A 196 6.29 18.52 9.68
C ILE A 196 4.87 18.18 9.21
N LEU A 197 3.84 18.87 9.73
CA LEU A 197 2.44 18.60 9.40
C LEU A 197 2.16 18.77 7.91
N LYS A 198 2.75 19.80 7.28
CA LYS A 198 2.59 20.03 5.85
C LYS A 198 3.16 18.88 5.02
N LYS A 199 4.40 18.45 5.31
CA LYS A 199 5.06 17.39 4.54
C LYS A 199 4.42 16.02 4.77
N THR A 200 4.20 15.66 6.04
CA THR A 200 3.60 14.37 6.42
C THR A 200 2.17 14.23 5.90
N GLY A 201 1.36 15.29 5.98
CA GLY A 201 0.00 15.30 5.43
C GLY A 201 -0.04 15.05 3.92
N ARG A 202 0.88 15.66 3.16
CA ARG A 202 1.01 15.41 1.70
C ARG A 202 1.37 13.96 1.41
N LEU A 203 2.32 13.39 2.15
CA LEU A 203 2.77 12.01 1.99
C LEU A 203 1.64 11.02 2.34
N MET A 204 0.90 11.28 3.42
CA MET A 204 -0.24 10.45 3.83
C MET A 204 -1.39 10.52 2.81
N GLY A 205 -1.73 11.73 2.33
CA GLY A 205 -2.72 11.91 1.29
C GLY A 205 -2.34 11.19 0.00
N PHE A 206 -1.08 11.33 -0.42
CA PHE A 206 -0.56 10.65 -1.60
C PHE A 206 -0.60 9.13 -1.46
N ALA A 207 -0.12 8.57 -0.34
CA ALA A 207 -0.14 7.13 -0.11
C ALA A 207 -1.56 6.56 -0.16
N LYS A 208 -2.53 7.26 0.45
CA LYS A 208 -3.96 6.90 0.39
C LYS A 208 -4.48 6.90 -1.05
N ALA A 209 -4.12 7.90 -1.87
CA ALA A 209 -4.54 7.98 -3.26
C ALA A 209 -3.83 6.93 -4.16
N ALA A 210 -2.59 6.57 -3.85
CA ALA A 210 -1.85 5.52 -4.55
C ALA A 210 -2.47 4.13 -4.33
N GLY A 211 -2.94 3.87 -3.11
CA GLY A 211 -3.64 2.64 -2.74
C GLY A 211 -2.72 1.41 -2.74
N VAL A 212 -1.46 1.59 -2.36
CA VAL A 212 -0.46 0.53 -2.23
C VAL A 212 0.28 0.64 -0.89
N PRO A 213 0.70 -0.48 -0.28
CA PRO A 213 1.60 -0.42 0.87
C PRO A 213 2.87 0.36 0.53
N MET A 214 3.22 1.33 1.36
CA MET A 214 4.33 2.26 1.13
C MET A 214 5.10 2.53 2.41
N LEU A 215 6.43 2.48 2.33
CA LEU A 215 7.32 2.96 3.38
C LEU A 215 7.83 4.34 3.00
N VAL A 216 7.79 5.28 3.93
CA VAL A 216 8.23 6.66 3.72
C VAL A 216 9.39 6.97 4.65
N LEU A 217 10.47 7.49 4.06
CA LEU A 217 11.70 7.91 4.71
C LEU A 217 11.94 9.38 4.34
N CYS A 218 11.83 10.27 5.32
CA CYS A 218 11.88 11.72 5.11
C CYS A 218 13.00 12.34 5.94
N ALA A 219 14.10 12.69 5.28
CA ALA A 219 15.29 13.25 5.91
C ALA A 219 15.11 14.74 6.19
N THR A 220 15.21 15.13 7.47
CA THR A 220 14.83 16.48 7.91
C THR A 220 15.98 17.42 8.26
N ALA A 221 17.22 16.91 8.29
CA ALA A 221 18.44 17.68 8.55
C ALA A 221 19.44 17.53 7.41
N LYS A 222 20.58 18.22 7.50
CA LYS A 222 21.75 18.07 6.63
C LYS A 222 22.76 17.10 7.25
N ASP A 223 22.48 15.80 7.15
CA ASP A 223 23.27 14.72 7.73
C ASP A 223 23.33 13.50 6.80
N SER A 224 23.74 12.34 7.33
CA SER A 224 23.86 11.10 6.58
C SER A 224 22.54 10.57 6.00
N PHE A 225 21.38 10.97 6.54
CA PHE A 225 20.09 10.57 5.98
C PHE A 225 19.69 11.39 4.75
N ARG A 226 20.28 12.58 4.56
CA ARG A 226 19.91 13.49 3.47
C ARG A 226 20.56 13.07 2.15
N LYS A 227 19.73 12.82 1.13
CA LYS A 227 20.21 12.57 -0.24
C LYS A 227 21.14 13.72 -0.70
N PRO A 228 22.29 13.44 -1.33
CA PRO A 228 22.68 12.16 -1.94
C PRO A 228 23.36 11.14 -1.02
N ALA A 229 23.45 11.38 0.29
CA ALA A 229 23.97 10.39 1.24
C ALA A 229 23.07 9.15 1.33
N THR A 230 23.63 8.02 1.79
CA THR A 230 22.98 6.70 1.78
C THR A 230 22.26 6.34 3.08
N GLY A 231 22.38 7.12 4.16
CA GLY A 231 21.91 6.69 5.48
C GLY A 231 20.43 6.31 5.55
N ALA A 232 19.57 6.95 4.75
CA ALA A 232 18.16 6.56 4.67
C ALA A 232 17.96 5.22 3.94
N TRP A 233 18.80 4.93 2.94
CA TRP A 233 18.85 3.64 2.27
C TRP A 233 19.44 2.56 3.16
N ASP A 234 20.47 2.89 3.95
CA ASP A 234 21.09 1.95 4.87
C ASP A 234 20.09 1.52 5.95
N HIS A 235 19.33 2.48 6.51
CA HIS A 235 18.22 2.18 7.43
C HIS A 235 17.10 1.30 6.82
N LEU A 236 16.87 1.40 5.51
CA LEU A 236 15.90 0.56 4.80
C LEU A 236 16.37 -0.89 4.66
N ALA A 237 17.69 -1.09 4.58
CA ALA A 237 18.33 -2.38 4.33
C ALA A 237 18.58 -3.18 5.62
N GLU A 238 18.63 -2.51 6.77
CA GLU A 238 18.67 -3.10 8.12
C GLU A 238 17.35 -3.76 8.55
#